data_AF-B0BQC4-F1
#
_entry.id   AF-B0BQC4-F1
#
_cell.length_a   1.000
_cell.length_b   1.000
_cell.length_c   1.000
_cell.angle_alpha   90.00
_cell.angle_beta   90.00
_cell.angle_gamma   90.00
#
_symmetry.space_group_name_H-M   'P 1'
#
loop_
_entity.id
_entity.type
_entity.pdbx_description
1 polymer ?
#
loop_
_entity_poly.entity_id
_entity_poly.type
_entity_poly.pdbx_seq_one_letter_code
_entity_poly.pdbx_strand_id
1 'polypeptide(L)'
;MAAEGASQLTSVVALLGAAIISVPIFKRIGLGSVLGYLAGGLAIGPFGFGLFSDPHTILHVAELGVVMFLFLVGLEMQPAHLWGLRKYIFGLGSFQVIGAAIALTGLVMAFGYSWQVAFVSAAGFVLTSTAIVMQVLSERGEMTSERGRKMVSILLFEDMLIVPLLAVVAFLSPIHSTEASTPIWQKIAIAVLAMVFLFIIGTKVLNPFFKILARTKIREMMTAVALFVVLGSALLMEVSGLSAAMGAFAAGVLLSTSSFRHQLEVDIDPFKGLLLGLFFLAVGMSLDLNVVWDNLGLILSGVALMMLIKGGVIFLVARLSGSNNLDAHDRAIVMAQGGEFAFVLFAAAHAQKVIDDTVHANMTAIVVLSMVFTPLMIIVSQKFIVPRLQKIDEIKPHDHIEEQNPIILVGLGRFGQVVNHLLQMTGYNPTIIELNPKLIAAMKKRGVKSYYGNGAHPDLLKAAGIQTAQMLIVAIDNPKQTLEIVKYARSVNPHIKIIARAYDRYHVYDLVQSGADIEVRETFDGALRTGKQALRELGLDADKVHEIGNMYFGKDRHSIKLMSEVYDPKIERFKNEEMYRIALEQDQEIMAEIQKILARE
;
A
#
# COMPACT_ATOMS: atom_id res chain seq x y z
N MET A 1 -7.99 -12.16 -46.30
CA MET A 1 -7.36 -13.25 -45.51
C MET A 1 -5.89 -13.02 -45.17
N ALA A 2 -4.90 -13.11 -46.08
CA ALA A 2 -3.47 -12.93 -45.70
C ALA A 2 -3.10 -11.49 -45.27
N ALA A 3 -3.66 -10.47 -45.94
CA ALA A 3 -3.45 -9.06 -45.58
C ALA A 3 -4.19 -8.63 -44.29
N GLU A 4 -5.37 -9.20 -44.02
CA GLU A 4 -6.10 -9.00 -42.75
C GLU A 4 -5.40 -9.67 -41.56
N GLY A 5 -4.83 -10.87 -41.76
CA GLY A 5 -4.04 -11.57 -40.74
C GLY A 5 -2.73 -10.85 -40.40
N ALA A 6 -2.07 -10.23 -41.39
CA ALA A 6 -0.90 -9.39 -41.16
C ALA A 6 -1.25 -8.13 -40.34
N SER A 7 -2.41 -7.52 -40.60
CA SER A 7 -2.93 -6.37 -39.85
C SER A 7 -3.25 -6.73 -38.38
N GLN A 8 -3.83 -7.90 -38.12
CA GLN A 8 -4.12 -8.36 -36.75
C GLN A 8 -2.84 -8.67 -35.95
N LEU A 9 -1.82 -9.28 -36.58
CA LEU A 9 -0.54 -9.53 -35.91
C LEU A 9 0.19 -8.22 -35.57
N THR A 10 0.15 -7.23 -36.47
CA THR A 10 0.74 -5.91 -36.19
C THR A 10 0.08 -5.23 -35.00
N SER A 11 -1.25 -5.36 -34.85
CA SER A 11 -1.99 -4.85 -33.70
C SER A 11 -1.53 -5.49 -32.39
N VAL A 12 -1.41 -6.82 -32.35
CA VAL A 12 -0.94 -7.53 -31.14
C VAL A 12 0.50 -7.14 -30.79
N VAL A 13 1.39 -7.06 -31.79
CA VAL A 13 2.78 -6.63 -31.58
C VAL A 13 2.85 -5.18 -31.10
N ALA A 14 2.02 -4.29 -31.64
CA ALA A 14 1.95 -2.90 -31.22
C ALA A 14 1.48 -2.77 -29.76
N LEU A 15 0.44 -3.51 -29.35
CA LEU A 15 -0.05 -3.54 -27.96
C LEU A 15 1.05 -4.00 -26.99
N LEU A 16 1.72 -5.12 -27.31
CA LEU A 16 2.80 -5.65 -26.49
C LEU A 16 4.00 -4.70 -26.44
N GLY A 17 4.41 -4.15 -27.59
CA GLY A 17 5.51 -3.21 -27.70
C GLY A 17 5.25 -1.93 -26.90
N ALA A 18 4.04 -1.39 -26.97
CA ALA A 18 3.62 -0.23 -26.19
C ALA A 18 3.78 -0.49 -24.69
N ALA A 19 3.25 -1.60 -24.18
CA ALA A 19 3.39 -1.99 -22.79
C ALA A 19 4.85 -2.17 -22.34
N ILE A 20 5.67 -2.86 -23.16
CA ILE A 20 7.10 -3.12 -22.86
C ILE A 20 7.89 -1.81 -22.74
N ILE A 21 7.52 -0.77 -23.49
CA ILE A 21 8.22 0.52 -23.48
C ILE A 21 7.64 1.45 -22.40
N SER A 22 6.33 1.63 -22.36
CA SER A 22 5.69 2.65 -21.52
C SER A 22 5.74 2.30 -20.04
N VAL A 23 5.53 1.03 -19.68
CA VAL A 23 5.45 0.60 -18.26
C VAL A 23 6.76 0.81 -17.52
N PRO A 24 7.95 0.38 -18.03
CA PRO A 24 9.22 0.64 -17.35
C PRO A 24 9.52 2.12 -17.19
N ILE A 25 9.17 2.96 -18.18
CA ILE A 25 9.37 4.42 -18.12
C ILE A 25 8.56 5.01 -16.97
N PHE A 26 7.26 4.71 -16.92
CA PHE A 26 6.35 5.24 -15.89
C PHE A 26 6.68 4.71 -14.49
N LYS A 27 7.12 3.45 -14.39
CA LYS A 27 7.62 2.88 -13.13
C LYS A 27 8.89 3.59 -12.65
N ARG A 28 9.80 3.98 -13.56
CA ARG A 28 11.04 4.67 -13.21
C ARG A 28 10.82 6.11 -12.70
N ILE A 29 9.78 6.79 -13.18
CA ILE A 29 9.38 8.13 -12.71
C ILE A 29 8.42 8.10 -11.51
N GLY A 30 8.10 6.91 -10.97
CA GLY A 30 7.29 6.75 -9.76
C GLY A 30 5.78 6.86 -9.95
N LEU A 31 5.27 6.78 -11.19
CA LEU A 31 3.83 6.90 -11.50
C LEU A 31 3.08 5.54 -11.55
N GLY A 32 3.77 4.43 -11.27
CA GLY A 32 3.17 3.09 -11.27
C GLY A 32 2.95 2.51 -12.68
N SER A 33 2.52 1.25 -12.74
CA SER A 33 2.32 0.53 -14.01
C SER A 33 1.00 0.88 -14.72
N VAL A 34 -0.06 1.20 -13.97
CA VAL A 34 -1.38 1.54 -14.50
C VAL A 34 -1.32 2.76 -15.44
N LEU A 35 -0.69 3.85 -14.97
CA LEU A 35 -0.48 5.05 -15.79
C LEU A 35 0.43 4.76 -17.01
N GLY A 36 1.39 3.83 -16.88
CA GLY A 36 2.21 3.37 -18.00
C GLY A 36 1.39 2.69 -19.09
N TYR A 37 0.48 1.78 -18.73
CA TYR A 37 -0.40 1.15 -19.70
C TYR A 37 -1.36 2.16 -20.36
N LEU A 38 -1.97 3.06 -19.59
CA LEU A 38 -2.83 4.12 -20.14
C LEU A 38 -2.08 4.99 -21.16
N ALA A 39 -0.86 5.43 -20.81
CA ALA A 39 -0.03 6.23 -21.71
C ALA A 39 0.39 5.45 -22.96
N GLY A 40 0.70 4.16 -22.83
CA GLY A 40 0.98 3.27 -23.95
C GLY A 40 -0.22 3.16 -24.91
N GLY A 41 -1.43 3.05 -24.35
CA GLY A 41 -2.68 2.97 -25.10
C GLY A 41 -2.95 4.27 -25.85
N LEU A 42 -2.80 5.40 -25.17
CA LEU A 42 -2.92 6.71 -25.79
C LEU A 42 -1.92 6.91 -26.93
N ALA A 43 -0.68 6.43 -26.75
CA ALA A 43 0.37 6.54 -27.75
C ALA A 43 0.10 5.69 -29.01
N ILE A 44 -0.48 4.50 -28.89
CA ILE A 44 -0.80 3.65 -30.07
C ILE A 44 -2.20 3.88 -30.64
N GLY A 45 -3.08 4.53 -29.87
CA GLY A 45 -4.45 4.83 -30.24
C GLY A 45 -4.58 5.90 -31.33
N PRO A 46 -5.83 6.30 -31.66
CA PRO A 46 -6.13 7.19 -32.79
C PRO A 46 -5.43 8.55 -32.71
N PHE A 47 -5.20 9.04 -31.49
CA PHE A 47 -4.62 10.37 -31.22
C PHE A 47 -3.10 10.36 -31.05
N GLY A 48 -2.46 9.18 -31.05
CA GLY A 48 -1.02 9.03 -30.99
C GLY A 48 -0.42 8.68 -32.35
N PHE A 49 0.12 7.47 -32.47
CA PHE A 49 0.66 6.92 -33.71
C PHE A 49 -0.42 6.40 -34.68
N GLY A 50 -1.68 6.31 -34.26
CA GLY A 50 -2.80 5.88 -35.10
C GLY A 50 -2.73 4.41 -35.53
N LEU A 51 -1.95 3.57 -34.83
CA LEU A 51 -1.84 2.13 -35.12
C LEU A 51 -3.17 1.40 -34.88
N PHE A 52 -3.98 1.91 -33.96
CA PHE A 52 -5.36 1.53 -33.75
C PHE A 52 -6.26 2.71 -34.06
N SER A 53 -6.93 2.67 -35.21
CA SER A 53 -7.83 3.73 -35.67
C SER A 53 -9.31 3.30 -35.73
N ASP A 54 -9.58 1.99 -35.70
CA ASP A 54 -10.94 1.45 -35.76
C ASP A 54 -11.60 1.42 -34.36
N PRO A 55 -12.67 2.21 -34.11
CA PRO A 55 -13.35 2.24 -32.82
C PRO A 55 -13.93 0.87 -32.43
N HIS A 56 -14.40 0.07 -33.40
CA HIS A 56 -14.96 -1.25 -33.09
C HIS A 56 -13.90 -2.22 -32.56
N THR A 57 -12.72 -2.24 -33.17
CA THR A 57 -11.60 -3.05 -32.67
C THR A 57 -11.18 -2.61 -31.26
N ILE A 58 -11.13 -1.31 -30.99
CA ILE A 58 -10.78 -0.77 -29.66
C ILE A 58 -11.82 -1.22 -28.61
N LEU A 59 -13.11 -1.16 -28.93
CA LEU A 59 -14.20 -1.58 -28.04
C LEU A 59 -14.13 -3.06 -27.69
N HIS A 60 -13.97 -3.95 -28.68
CA HIS A 60 -13.89 -5.40 -28.40
C HIS A 60 -12.67 -5.76 -27.54
N VAL A 61 -11.53 -5.08 -27.76
CA VAL A 61 -10.33 -5.27 -26.92
C VAL A 61 -10.58 -4.76 -25.50
N ALA A 62 -11.29 -3.63 -25.35
CA ALA A 62 -11.67 -3.09 -24.04
C ALA A 62 -12.61 -4.03 -23.28
N GLU A 63 -13.63 -4.57 -23.93
CA GLU A 63 -14.58 -5.52 -23.32
C GLU A 63 -13.89 -6.78 -22.79
N LEU A 64 -13.00 -7.37 -23.61
CA LEU A 64 -12.20 -8.52 -23.19
C LEU A 64 -11.29 -8.15 -22.00
N GLY A 65 -10.64 -6.98 -22.06
CA GLY A 65 -9.83 -6.46 -20.96
C GLY A 65 -10.63 -6.32 -19.66
N VAL A 66 -11.84 -5.74 -19.71
CA VAL A 66 -12.75 -5.58 -18.57
C VAL A 66 -13.15 -6.93 -17.97
N VAL A 67 -13.57 -7.88 -18.81
CA VAL A 67 -13.97 -9.23 -18.41
C VAL A 67 -12.82 -9.90 -17.66
N MET A 68 -11.62 -9.87 -18.24
CA MET A 68 -10.46 -10.52 -17.65
C MET A 68 -9.99 -9.80 -16.37
N PHE A 69 -10.05 -8.47 -16.33
CA PHE A 69 -9.72 -7.68 -15.14
C PHE A 69 -10.65 -8.02 -13.97
N LEU A 70 -11.97 -7.97 -14.19
CA LEU A 70 -12.94 -8.27 -13.15
C LEU A 70 -12.90 -9.73 -12.70
N PHE A 71 -12.57 -10.65 -13.59
CA PHE A 71 -12.31 -12.04 -13.20
C PHE A 71 -11.14 -12.14 -12.22
N LEU A 72 -10.00 -11.49 -12.54
CA LEU A 72 -8.81 -11.51 -11.67
C LEU A 72 -9.13 -10.91 -10.31
N VAL A 73 -9.84 -9.78 -10.27
CA VAL A 73 -10.31 -9.16 -9.03
C VAL A 73 -11.21 -10.11 -8.25
N GLY A 74 -12.17 -10.76 -8.92
CA GLY A 74 -13.03 -11.77 -8.30
C GLY A 74 -12.25 -12.95 -7.71
N LEU A 75 -11.18 -13.38 -8.38
CA LEU A 75 -10.31 -14.47 -7.91
C LEU A 75 -9.49 -14.08 -6.67
N GLU A 76 -9.07 -12.81 -6.58
CA GLU A 76 -8.39 -12.27 -5.41
C GLU A 76 -9.31 -12.12 -4.20
N MET A 77 -10.60 -11.85 -4.43
CA MET A 77 -11.59 -11.68 -3.38
C MET A 77 -11.73 -12.94 -2.53
N GLN A 78 -11.52 -12.78 -1.22
CA GLN A 78 -11.68 -13.84 -0.22
C GLN A 78 -12.89 -13.56 0.68
N PRO A 79 -14.10 -14.09 0.39
CA PRO A 79 -15.31 -13.78 1.15
C PRO A 79 -15.17 -14.05 2.66
N ALA A 80 -14.49 -15.13 3.03
CA ALA A 80 -14.26 -15.50 4.44
C ALA A 80 -13.35 -14.49 5.18
N HIS A 81 -12.29 -14.00 4.51
CA HIS A 81 -11.38 -13.01 5.09
C HIS A 81 -12.10 -11.65 5.26
N LEU A 82 -12.87 -11.24 4.25
CA LEU A 82 -13.67 -10.01 4.27
C LEU A 82 -14.69 -10.01 5.41
N TRP A 83 -15.30 -11.15 5.71
CA TRP A 83 -16.24 -11.26 6.83
C TRP A 83 -15.57 -10.99 8.19
N GLY A 84 -14.29 -11.34 8.35
CA GLY A 84 -13.49 -10.99 9.53
C GLY A 84 -13.30 -9.48 9.70
N LEU A 85 -13.30 -8.73 8.59
CA LEU A 85 -13.13 -7.28 8.54
C LEU A 85 -14.46 -6.50 8.51
N ARG A 86 -15.61 -7.18 8.64
CA ARG A 86 -16.96 -6.60 8.48
C ARG A 86 -17.22 -5.32 9.27
N LYS A 87 -16.61 -5.14 10.45
CA LYS A 87 -16.78 -3.91 11.25
C LYS A 87 -16.12 -2.69 10.57
N TYR A 88 -14.99 -2.88 9.92
CA TYR A 88 -14.29 -1.82 9.18
C TYR A 88 -14.96 -1.57 7.82
N ILE A 89 -15.36 -2.65 7.15
CA ILE A 89 -16.01 -2.65 5.83
C ILE A 89 -17.41 -2.02 5.91
N PHE A 90 -18.32 -2.61 6.69
CA PHE A 90 -19.74 -2.21 6.69
C PHE A 90 -20.05 -1.00 7.59
N GLY A 91 -19.12 -0.59 8.45
CA GLY A 91 -19.23 0.64 9.25
C GLY A 91 -18.62 1.84 8.54
N LEU A 92 -17.30 1.99 8.67
CA LEU A 92 -16.57 3.16 8.17
C LEU A 92 -16.52 3.23 6.63
N GLY A 93 -16.34 2.09 5.97
CA GLY A 93 -16.33 2.01 4.50
C GLY A 93 -17.66 2.46 3.90
N SER A 94 -18.78 1.88 4.35
CA SER A 94 -20.13 2.28 3.92
C SER A 94 -20.38 3.77 4.09
N PHE A 95 -20.08 4.32 5.26
CA PHE A 95 -20.34 5.74 5.54
C PHE A 95 -19.51 6.68 4.66
N GLN A 96 -18.23 6.33 4.42
CA GLN A 96 -17.38 7.08 3.48
C GLN A 96 -17.91 7.01 2.05
N VAL A 97 -18.15 5.80 1.53
CA VAL A 97 -18.52 5.60 0.13
C VAL A 97 -19.89 6.21 -0.16
N ILE A 98 -20.89 5.95 0.69
CA ILE A 98 -22.23 6.50 0.49
C ILE A 98 -22.21 8.02 0.64
N GLY A 99 -21.51 8.55 1.64
CA GLY A 99 -21.39 10.00 1.84
C GLY A 99 -20.72 10.68 0.65
N ALA A 100 -19.65 10.09 0.12
CA ALA A 100 -18.95 10.62 -1.05
C ALA A 100 -19.80 10.49 -2.33
N ALA A 101 -20.52 9.38 -2.50
CA ALA A 101 -21.42 9.16 -3.64
C ALA A 101 -22.55 10.18 -3.67
N ILE A 102 -23.18 10.46 -2.52
CA ILE A 102 -24.23 11.49 -2.41
C ILE A 102 -23.67 12.88 -2.73
N ALA A 103 -22.55 13.25 -2.10
CA ALA A 103 -21.93 14.56 -2.30
C ALA A 103 -21.52 14.79 -3.76
N LEU A 104 -20.89 13.79 -4.39
CA LEU A 104 -20.46 13.87 -5.79
C LEU A 104 -21.64 13.76 -6.78
N THR A 105 -22.71 13.05 -6.44
CA THR A 105 -23.94 13.05 -7.26
C THR A 105 -24.53 14.46 -7.30
N GLY A 106 -24.62 15.12 -6.14
CA GLY A 106 -25.06 16.51 -6.04
C GLY A 106 -24.17 17.46 -6.84
N LEU A 107 -22.84 17.25 -6.81
CA LEU A 107 -21.90 18.00 -7.64
C LEU A 107 -22.20 17.86 -9.12
N VAL A 108 -22.29 16.63 -9.63
CA VAL A 108 -22.47 16.40 -11.08
C VAL A 108 -23.86 16.88 -11.55
N MET A 109 -24.88 16.75 -10.72
CA MET A 109 -26.19 17.36 -11.00
C MET A 109 -26.13 18.88 -11.09
N ALA A 110 -25.28 19.53 -10.28
CA ALA A 110 -25.10 20.99 -10.35
C ALA A 110 -24.46 21.46 -11.67
N PHE A 111 -23.79 20.57 -12.41
CA PHE A 111 -23.32 20.82 -13.77
C PHE A 111 -24.40 20.60 -14.85
N GLY A 112 -25.65 20.30 -14.45
CA GLY A 112 -26.79 20.19 -15.36
C GLY A 112 -27.05 18.78 -15.91
N TYR A 113 -26.30 17.77 -15.46
CA TYR A 113 -26.52 16.38 -15.85
C TYR A 113 -27.74 15.77 -15.15
N SER A 114 -28.37 14.78 -15.81
CA SER A 114 -29.45 14.00 -15.20
C SER A 114 -28.97 13.22 -13.98
N TRP A 115 -29.88 12.85 -13.08
CA TRP A 115 -29.51 12.13 -11.87
C TRP A 115 -28.89 10.75 -12.15
N GLN A 116 -29.26 10.10 -13.27
CA GLN A 116 -28.68 8.81 -13.69
C GLN A 116 -27.22 8.98 -14.08
N VAL A 117 -26.93 9.95 -14.95
CA VAL A 117 -25.56 10.29 -15.34
C VAL A 117 -24.78 10.69 -14.09
N ALA A 118 -25.31 11.61 -13.28
CA ALA A 118 -24.65 12.09 -12.07
C ALA A 118 -24.33 10.97 -11.07
N PHE A 119 -25.26 10.04 -10.85
CA PHE A 119 -25.05 8.89 -9.97
C PHE A 119 -23.95 7.97 -10.50
N VAL A 120 -23.99 7.59 -11.78
CA VAL A 120 -22.96 6.73 -12.38
C VAL A 120 -21.58 7.38 -12.31
N SER A 121 -21.51 8.67 -12.62
CA SER A 121 -20.30 9.50 -12.52
C SER A 121 -19.72 9.48 -11.11
N ALA A 122 -20.56 9.82 -10.14
CA ALA A 122 -20.20 9.89 -8.74
C ALA A 122 -19.77 8.52 -8.22
N ALA A 123 -20.50 7.45 -8.55
CA ALA A 123 -20.16 6.09 -8.19
C ALA A 123 -18.77 5.72 -8.71
N GLY A 124 -18.42 6.08 -9.96
CA GLY A 124 -17.07 5.87 -10.49
C GLY A 124 -16.01 6.70 -9.76
N PHE A 125 -16.26 7.98 -9.51
CA PHE A 125 -15.33 8.86 -8.81
C PHE A 125 -15.06 8.45 -7.35
N VAL A 126 -16.04 7.83 -6.69
CA VAL A 126 -15.88 7.34 -5.32
C VAL A 126 -14.89 6.18 -5.22
N LEU A 127 -14.83 5.32 -6.24
CA LEU A 127 -13.90 4.20 -6.25
C LEU A 127 -12.47 4.73 -6.32
N THR A 128 -11.64 4.35 -5.35
CA THR A 128 -10.24 4.79 -5.23
C THR A 128 -9.33 3.75 -5.86
N SER A 129 -8.23 4.16 -6.50
CA SER A 129 -7.25 3.19 -7.01
C SER A 129 -6.56 2.44 -5.87
N THR A 130 -6.80 1.14 -5.80
CA THR A 130 -6.16 0.26 -4.83
C THR A 130 -4.66 0.20 -5.10
N ALA A 131 -4.23 0.15 -6.36
CA ALA A 131 -2.82 0.08 -6.74
C ALA A 131 -2.00 1.26 -6.18
N ILE A 132 -2.47 2.50 -6.34
CA ILE A 132 -1.76 3.70 -5.87
C ILE A 132 -1.68 3.73 -4.35
N VAL A 133 -2.79 3.48 -3.65
CA VAL A 133 -2.81 3.53 -2.18
C VAL A 133 -1.96 2.41 -1.57
N MET A 134 -2.04 1.20 -2.11
CA MET A 134 -1.23 0.07 -1.66
C MET A 134 0.26 0.29 -1.91
N GLN A 135 0.62 0.87 -3.05
CA GLN A 135 2.01 1.26 -3.34
C GLN A 135 2.51 2.27 -2.30
N VAL A 136 1.76 3.33 -2.04
CA VAL A 136 2.13 4.36 -1.05
C VAL A 136 2.26 3.77 0.35
N LEU A 137 1.35 2.90 0.77
CA LEU A 137 1.42 2.23 2.08
C LEU A 137 2.60 1.25 2.16
N SER A 138 2.92 0.54 1.07
CA SER A 138 4.04 -0.38 1.00
C SER A 138 5.38 0.35 1.07
N GLU A 139 5.55 1.42 0.30
CA GLU A 139 6.75 2.26 0.30
C GLU A 139 7.02 2.90 1.67
N ARG A 140 5.95 3.22 2.41
CA ARG A 140 6.05 3.73 3.79
C ARG A 140 6.18 2.66 4.87
N GLY A 141 6.03 1.37 4.52
CA GLY A 141 6.04 0.26 5.48
C GLY A 141 4.81 0.25 6.41
N GLU A 142 3.69 0.83 5.98
CA GLU A 142 2.51 1.10 6.80
C GLU A 142 1.35 0.11 6.59
N MET A 143 1.55 -0.90 5.74
CA MET A 143 0.55 -1.91 5.38
C MET A 143 -0.14 -2.57 6.58
N THR A 144 0.60 -2.85 7.65
CA THR A 144 0.10 -3.53 8.86
C THR A 144 -0.29 -2.56 9.98
N SER A 145 -0.06 -1.26 9.78
CA SER A 145 -0.40 -0.22 10.76
C SER A 145 -1.92 -0.08 10.92
N GLU A 146 -2.36 0.55 12.02
CA GLU A 146 -3.80 0.79 12.22
C GLU A 146 -4.41 1.65 11.11
N ARG A 147 -3.70 2.71 10.67
CA ARG A 147 -4.14 3.58 9.57
C ARG A 147 -4.15 2.84 8.23
N GLY A 148 -3.13 2.04 7.94
CA GLY A 148 -3.04 1.23 6.72
C GLY A 148 -4.20 0.23 6.64
N ARG A 149 -4.46 -0.52 7.71
CA ARG A 149 -5.58 -1.47 7.76
C ARG A 149 -6.95 -0.81 7.54
N LYS A 150 -7.16 0.41 8.03
CA LYS A 150 -8.39 1.18 7.79
C LYS A 150 -8.54 1.53 6.31
N MET A 151 -7.48 2.06 5.67
CA MET A 151 -7.49 2.36 4.24
C MET A 151 -7.73 1.11 3.40
N VAL A 152 -6.98 0.03 3.64
CA VAL A 152 -7.11 -1.24 2.92
C VAL A 152 -8.52 -1.83 3.06
N SER A 153 -9.10 -1.80 4.27
CA SER A 153 -10.46 -2.32 4.48
C SER A 153 -11.52 -1.56 3.68
N ILE A 154 -11.30 -0.27 3.43
CA ILE A 154 -12.23 0.57 2.67
C ILE A 154 -12.03 0.39 1.18
N LEU A 155 -10.78 0.28 0.72
CA LEU A 155 -10.48 -0.11 -0.67
C LEU A 155 -11.15 -1.44 -1.02
N LEU A 156 -11.02 -2.45 -0.14
CA LEU A 156 -11.71 -3.73 -0.34
C LEU A 156 -13.22 -3.57 -0.43
N PHE A 157 -13.82 -2.66 0.36
CA PHE A 157 -15.24 -2.39 0.27
C PHE A 157 -15.63 -1.70 -1.05
N GLU A 158 -14.84 -0.71 -1.49
CA GLU A 158 -15.01 -0.02 -2.77
C GLU A 158 -14.93 -1.02 -3.94
N ASP A 159 -13.93 -1.90 -3.93
CA ASP A 159 -13.75 -2.95 -4.94
C ASP A 159 -14.92 -3.94 -4.94
N MET A 160 -15.51 -4.26 -3.79
CA MET A 160 -16.70 -5.11 -3.69
C MET A 160 -17.96 -4.43 -4.25
N LEU A 161 -18.03 -3.10 -4.25
CA LEU A 161 -19.20 -2.35 -4.72
C LEU A 161 -19.30 -2.31 -6.24
N ILE A 162 -18.23 -2.60 -6.99
CA ILE A 162 -18.27 -2.53 -8.46
C ILE A 162 -19.37 -3.41 -9.05
N VAL A 163 -19.58 -4.61 -8.52
CA VAL A 163 -20.60 -5.54 -9.03
C VAL A 163 -22.04 -5.07 -8.79
N PRO A 164 -22.41 -4.68 -7.54
CA PRO A 164 -23.68 -4.01 -7.31
C PRO A 164 -23.87 -2.77 -8.20
N LEU A 165 -22.83 -1.95 -8.39
CA LEU A 165 -22.90 -0.76 -9.23
C LEU A 165 -23.12 -1.10 -10.71
N LEU A 166 -22.45 -2.12 -11.25
CA LEU A 166 -22.67 -2.60 -12.62
C LEU A 166 -24.10 -3.13 -12.82
N ALA A 167 -24.67 -3.78 -11.81
CA ALA A 167 -26.07 -4.17 -11.85
C ALA A 167 -27.00 -2.95 -11.88
N VAL A 168 -26.75 -1.94 -11.05
CA VAL A 168 -27.51 -0.68 -11.07
C VAL A 168 -27.42 0.00 -12.44
N VAL A 169 -26.24 0.03 -13.06
CA VAL A 169 -26.06 0.56 -14.44
C VAL A 169 -26.95 -0.18 -15.44
N ALA A 170 -27.01 -1.51 -15.38
CA ALA A 170 -27.91 -2.28 -16.24
C ALA A 170 -29.38 -1.92 -16.03
N PHE A 171 -29.79 -1.62 -14.79
CA PHE A 171 -31.15 -1.15 -14.48
C PHE A 171 -31.43 0.28 -14.96
N LEU A 172 -30.42 1.15 -14.99
CA LEU A 172 -30.54 2.52 -15.49
C LEU A 172 -30.51 2.60 -17.03
N SER A 173 -30.19 1.49 -17.72
CA SER A 173 -30.05 1.41 -19.18
C SER A 173 -31.32 1.80 -19.94
N PRO A 174 -31.28 2.86 -20.78
CA PRO A 174 -32.40 3.21 -21.65
C PRO A 174 -32.64 2.20 -22.78
N ILE A 175 -31.64 1.42 -23.20
CA ILE A 175 -31.75 0.43 -24.30
C ILE A 175 -32.88 -0.57 -24.03
N HIS A 176 -33.01 -0.99 -22.77
CA HIS A 176 -34.01 -1.97 -22.35
C HIS A 176 -35.40 -1.34 -22.07
N SER A 177 -35.53 -0.02 -22.23
CA SER A 177 -36.77 0.73 -21.99
C SER A 177 -37.64 0.84 -23.24
N THR A 178 -37.03 0.67 -24.43
CA THR A 178 -37.69 0.83 -25.74
C THR A 178 -38.30 -0.46 -26.30
N GLU A 179 -37.93 -1.63 -25.77
CA GLU A 179 -38.67 -2.86 -26.02
C GLU A 179 -39.92 -2.90 -25.14
N ALA A 180 -41.09 -2.86 -25.78
CA ALA A 180 -42.35 -3.07 -25.10
C ALA A 180 -42.35 -4.44 -24.37
N SER A 181 -42.84 -4.44 -23.12
CA SER A 181 -43.48 -5.58 -22.41
C SER A 181 -42.70 -6.45 -21.40
N THR A 182 -41.47 -6.14 -20.97
CA THR A 182 -40.87 -6.82 -19.79
C THR A 182 -40.91 -5.94 -18.52
N PRO A 183 -41.80 -6.23 -17.55
CA PRO A 183 -41.81 -5.58 -16.26
C PRO A 183 -40.45 -5.63 -15.55
N ILE A 184 -40.09 -4.56 -14.82
CA ILE A 184 -38.83 -4.45 -14.06
C ILE A 184 -38.64 -5.65 -13.11
N TRP A 185 -39.72 -6.14 -12.48
CA TRP A 185 -39.66 -7.29 -11.59
C TRP A 185 -39.22 -8.58 -12.30
N GLN A 186 -39.57 -8.76 -13.59
CA GLN A 186 -39.11 -9.90 -14.38
C GLN A 186 -37.63 -9.80 -14.70
N LYS A 187 -37.14 -8.60 -15.04
CA LYS A 187 -35.71 -8.37 -15.28
C LYS A 187 -34.88 -8.65 -14.02
N ILE A 188 -35.34 -8.17 -12.87
CA ILE A 188 -34.73 -8.48 -11.56
C ILE A 188 -34.78 -9.99 -11.31
N ALA A 189 -35.91 -10.65 -11.57
CA ALA A 189 -36.04 -12.09 -11.38
C ALA A 189 -35.09 -12.90 -12.26
N ILE A 190 -34.95 -12.55 -13.55
CA ILE A 190 -34.01 -13.20 -14.49
C ILE A 190 -32.57 -12.98 -14.03
N ALA A 191 -32.19 -11.75 -13.67
CA ALA A 191 -30.86 -11.43 -13.17
C ALA A 191 -30.51 -12.22 -11.90
N VAL A 192 -31.42 -12.26 -10.93
CA VAL A 192 -31.25 -13.02 -9.68
C VAL A 192 -31.18 -14.52 -9.98
N LEU A 193 -32.04 -15.04 -10.85
CA LEU A 193 -32.06 -16.45 -11.21
C LEU A 193 -30.78 -16.87 -11.94
N ALA A 194 -30.29 -16.05 -12.86
CA ALA A 194 -29.00 -16.25 -13.53
C ALA A 194 -27.85 -16.28 -12.52
N MET A 195 -27.82 -15.35 -11.57
CA MET A 195 -26.81 -15.31 -10.50
C MET A 195 -26.87 -16.54 -9.60
N VAL A 196 -28.06 -16.94 -9.18
CA VAL A 196 -28.27 -18.15 -8.36
C VAL A 196 -27.88 -19.39 -9.14
N PHE A 197 -28.26 -19.48 -10.42
CA PHE A 197 -27.90 -20.60 -11.29
C PHE A 197 -26.38 -20.71 -11.47
N LEU A 198 -25.71 -19.59 -11.74
CA LEU A 198 -24.25 -19.52 -11.81
C LEU A 198 -23.61 -19.95 -10.49
N PHE A 199 -24.12 -19.47 -9.36
CA PHE A 199 -23.62 -19.84 -8.04
C PHE A 199 -23.78 -21.34 -7.76
N ILE A 200 -24.93 -21.94 -8.14
CA ILE A 200 -25.18 -23.38 -8.00
C ILE A 200 -24.22 -24.18 -8.88
N ILE A 201 -24.04 -23.80 -10.14
CA ILE A 201 -23.08 -24.45 -11.05
C ILE A 201 -21.66 -24.35 -10.50
N GLY A 202 -21.25 -23.14 -10.09
CA GLY A 202 -19.92 -22.88 -9.60
C GLY A 202 -19.57 -23.70 -8.36
N THR A 203 -20.51 -23.81 -7.43
CA THR A 203 -20.28 -24.53 -6.17
C THR A 203 -20.45 -26.05 -6.31
N LYS A 204 -21.49 -26.52 -7.02
CA LYS A 204 -21.85 -27.95 -7.08
C LYS A 204 -21.30 -28.69 -8.29
N VAL A 205 -21.12 -28.04 -9.44
CA VAL A 205 -20.70 -28.70 -10.70
C VAL A 205 -19.21 -28.51 -10.96
N LEU A 206 -18.70 -27.29 -10.81
CA LEU A 206 -17.29 -27.02 -11.10
C LEU A 206 -16.34 -27.73 -10.13
N ASN A 207 -16.65 -27.77 -8.84
CA ASN A 207 -15.77 -28.41 -7.85
C ASN A 207 -15.54 -29.92 -8.13
N PRO A 208 -16.57 -30.76 -8.39
CA PRO A 208 -16.37 -32.13 -8.84
C PRO A 208 -15.63 -32.21 -10.18
N PHE A 209 -15.95 -31.32 -11.13
CA PHE A 209 -15.31 -31.31 -12.44
C PHE A 209 -13.80 -31.06 -12.32
N PHE A 210 -13.38 -30.05 -11.55
CA PHE A 210 -11.96 -29.82 -11.26
C PHE A 210 -11.28 -31.01 -10.58
N LYS A 211 -11.96 -31.76 -9.72
CA LYS A 211 -11.39 -32.99 -9.13
C LYS A 211 -11.15 -34.08 -10.17
N ILE A 212 -12.00 -34.21 -11.19
CA ILE A 212 -11.82 -35.15 -12.30
C ILE A 212 -10.60 -34.73 -13.12
N LEU A 213 -10.53 -33.45 -13.47
CA LEU A 213 -9.43 -32.86 -14.24
C LEU A 213 -8.09 -32.93 -13.51
N ALA A 214 -8.05 -32.67 -12.19
CA ALA A 214 -6.82 -32.76 -11.41
C ALA A 214 -6.18 -34.16 -11.45
N ARG A 215 -6.96 -35.22 -11.72
CA ARG A 215 -6.44 -36.58 -11.88
C ARG A 215 -5.64 -36.78 -13.17
N THR A 216 -5.85 -35.93 -14.19
CA THR A 216 -5.10 -36.02 -15.46
C THR A 216 -3.68 -35.48 -15.32
N LYS A 217 -3.40 -34.68 -14.28
CA LYS A 217 -2.10 -34.00 -14.02
C LYS A 217 -1.62 -33.06 -15.14
N ILE A 218 -2.51 -32.68 -16.06
CA ILE A 218 -2.21 -31.73 -17.14
C ILE A 218 -2.52 -30.32 -16.65
N ARG A 219 -1.50 -29.49 -16.50
CA ARG A 219 -1.61 -28.13 -15.93
C ARG A 219 -2.40 -27.19 -16.86
N GLU A 220 -2.18 -27.34 -18.17
CA GLU A 220 -2.83 -26.58 -19.23
C GLU A 220 -4.35 -26.77 -19.22
N MET A 221 -4.81 -27.96 -18.83
CA MET A 221 -6.24 -28.30 -18.77
C MET A 221 -6.95 -27.53 -17.65
N MET A 222 -6.26 -27.26 -16.53
CA MET A 222 -6.80 -26.44 -15.44
C MET A 222 -6.98 -24.98 -15.87
N THR A 223 -6.00 -24.44 -16.61
CA THR A 223 -6.08 -23.07 -17.15
C THR A 223 -7.21 -22.95 -18.17
N ALA A 224 -7.33 -23.92 -19.08
CA ALA A 224 -8.39 -23.95 -20.09
C ALA A 224 -9.79 -23.99 -19.46
N VAL A 225 -9.99 -24.77 -18.40
CA VAL A 225 -11.28 -24.83 -17.69
C VAL A 225 -11.55 -23.54 -16.95
N ALA A 226 -10.56 -22.91 -16.33
CA ALA A 226 -10.74 -21.60 -15.70
C ALA A 226 -11.22 -20.56 -16.73
N LEU A 227 -10.56 -20.47 -17.89
CA LEU A 227 -10.97 -19.58 -18.98
C LEU A 227 -12.37 -19.92 -19.49
N PHE A 228 -12.70 -21.21 -19.66
CA PHE A 228 -14.04 -21.65 -20.06
C PHE A 228 -15.11 -21.20 -19.06
N VAL A 229 -14.84 -21.34 -17.76
CA VAL A 229 -15.76 -20.90 -16.70
C VAL A 229 -15.95 -19.39 -16.74
N VAL A 230 -14.88 -18.62 -16.91
CA VAL A 230 -14.93 -17.16 -16.96
C VAL A 230 -15.74 -16.69 -18.16
N LEU A 231 -15.39 -17.14 -19.36
CA LEU A 231 -16.07 -16.75 -20.59
C LEU A 231 -17.51 -17.27 -20.64
N GLY A 232 -17.75 -18.50 -20.17
CA GLY A 232 -19.09 -19.08 -20.07
C GLY A 232 -19.98 -18.33 -19.07
N SER A 233 -19.43 -17.88 -17.95
CA SER A 233 -20.17 -17.06 -16.97
C SER A 233 -20.45 -15.66 -17.49
N ALA A 234 -19.48 -15.06 -18.20
CA ALA A 234 -19.65 -13.78 -18.86
C ALA A 234 -20.78 -13.84 -19.91
N LEU A 235 -20.75 -14.85 -20.80
CA LEU A 235 -21.78 -15.08 -21.80
C LEU A 235 -23.16 -15.34 -21.15
N LEU A 236 -23.22 -16.14 -20.08
CA LEU A 236 -24.46 -16.41 -19.38
C LEU A 236 -25.10 -15.14 -18.81
N MET A 237 -24.29 -14.24 -18.24
CA MET A 237 -24.78 -12.97 -17.74
C MET A 237 -25.21 -12.02 -18.86
N GLU A 238 -24.45 -11.97 -19.96
CA GLU A 238 -24.77 -11.16 -21.13
C GLU A 238 -26.14 -11.55 -21.73
N VAL A 239 -26.37 -12.85 -21.95
CA VAL A 239 -27.65 -13.38 -22.45
C VAL A 239 -28.80 -13.12 -21.44
N SER A 240 -28.48 -12.97 -20.16
CA SER A 240 -29.46 -12.65 -19.11
C SER A 240 -29.76 -11.14 -18.99
N GLY A 241 -29.18 -10.30 -19.86
CA GLY A 241 -29.33 -8.84 -19.84
C GLY A 241 -28.46 -8.13 -18.80
N LEU A 242 -27.47 -8.83 -18.22
CA LEU A 242 -26.46 -8.27 -17.32
C LEU A 242 -25.15 -8.04 -18.10
N SER A 243 -24.18 -7.37 -17.48
CA SER A 243 -22.87 -7.19 -18.13
C SER A 243 -22.04 -8.49 -18.10
N ALA A 244 -21.33 -8.77 -19.20
CA ALA A 244 -20.33 -9.85 -19.27
C ALA A 244 -19.29 -9.73 -18.12
N ALA A 245 -18.93 -8.49 -17.82
CA ALA A 245 -18.11 -8.04 -16.70
C ALA A 245 -18.58 -8.62 -15.34
N MET A 246 -19.89 -8.59 -15.07
CA MET A 246 -20.49 -9.16 -13.85
C MET A 246 -20.33 -10.68 -13.77
N GLY A 247 -20.50 -11.38 -14.90
CA GLY A 247 -20.32 -12.83 -14.97
C GLY A 247 -18.88 -13.26 -14.71
N ALA A 248 -17.92 -12.49 -15.25
CA ALA A 248 -16.50 -12.73 -15.05
C ALA A 248 -16.08 -12.56 -13.57
N PHE A 249 -16.55 -11.49 -12.91
CA PHE A 249 -16.33 -11.30 -11.47
C PHE A 249 -16.94 -12.43 -10.65
N ALA A 250 -18.20 -12.78 -10.92
CA ALA A 250 -18.89 -13.85 -10.21
C ALA A 250 -18.17 -15.20 -10.37
N ALA A 251 -17.68 -15.50 -11.57
CA ALA A 251 -16.81 -16.65 -11.82
C ALA A 251 -15.53 -16.61 -10.98
N GLY A 252 -14.85 -15.47 -10.93
CA GLY A 252 -13.67 -15.26 -10.10
C GLY A 252 -13.93 -15.58 -8.63
N VAL A 253 -15.00 -15.03 -8.06
CA VAL A 253 -15.39 -15.26 -6.65
C VAL A 253 -15.74 -16.74 -6.40
N LEU A 254 -16.42 -17.38 -7.36
CA LEU A 254 -16.73 -18.81 -7.24
C LEU A 254 -15.46 -19.66 -7.23
N LEU A 255 -14.52 -19.37 -8.14
CA LEU A 255 -13.24 -20.06 -8.21
C LEU A 255 -12.35 -19.75 -7.00
N SER A 256 -12.44 -18.56 -6.40
CA SER A 256 -11.66 -18.17 -5.23
C SER A 256 -11.97 -19.02 -3.98
N THR A 257 -13.16 -19.63 -3.95
CA THR A 257 -13.62 -20.53 -2.88
C THR A 257 -13.35 -22.02 -3.17
N SER A 258 -12.81 -22.36 -4.35
CA SER A 258 -12.53 -23.75 -4.73
C SER A 258 -11.30 -24.30 -4.02
N SER A 259 -11.27 -25.63 -3.80
CA SER A 259 -10.09 -26.34 -3.28
C SER A 259 -8.85 -26.23 -4.19
N PHE A 260 -9.04 -25.88 -5.46
CA PHE A 260 -7.97 -25.71 -6.45
C PHE A 260 -7.54 -24.25 -6.65
N ARG A 261 -8.05 -23.33 -5.83
CA ARG A 261 -7.76 -21.89 -5.95
C ARG A 261 -6.27 -21.60 -6.10
N HIS A 262 -5.41 -22.11 -5.19
CA HIS A 262 -3.98 -21.80 -5.24
C HIS A 262 -3.32 -22.21 -6.55
N GLN A 263 -3.75 -23.34 -7.12
CA GLN A 263 -3.26 -23.79 -8.41
C GLN A 263 -3.75 -22.87 -9.53
N LEU A 264 -5.05 -22.53 -9.54
CA LEU A 264 -5.61 -21.59 -10.51
C LEU A 264 -4.96 -20.21 -10.43
N GLU A 265 -4.69 -19.72 -9.22
CA GLU A 265 -4.02 -18.44 -8.97
C GLU A 265 -2.60 -18.46 -9.54
N VAL A 266 -1.82 -19.50 -9.26
CA VAL A 266 -0.44 -19.66 -9.79
C VAL A 266 -0.42 -19.84 -11.31
N ASP A 267 -1.44 -20.49 -11.89
CA ASP A 267 -1.52 -20.72 -13.33
C ASP A 267 -1.92 -19.45 -14.10
N ILE A 268 -2.68 -18.57 -13.46
CA ILE A 268 -3.20 -17.33 -14.07
C ILE A 268 -2.31 -16.12 -13.76
N ASP A 269 -1.50 -16.16 -12.69
CA ASP A 269 -0.59 -15.08 -12.29
C ASP A 269 0.28 -14.55 -13.44
N PRO A 270 0.88 -15.38 -14.33
CA PRO A 270 1.64 -14.89 -15.48
C PRO A 270 0.81 -14.06 -16.46
N PHE A 271 -0.49 -14.35 -16.57
CA PHE A 271 -1.41 -13.64 -17.45
C PHE A 271 -1.99 -12.39 -16.80
N LYS A 272 -2.06 -12.33 -15.47
CA LYS A 272 -2.67 -11.24 -14.71
C LYS A 272 -2.15 -9.86 -15.14
N GLY A 273 -0.82 -9.71 -15.19
CA GLY A 273 -0.18 -8.46 -15.62
C GLY A 273 -0.47 -8.08 -17.07
N LEU A 274 -0.54 -9.08 -17.96
CA LEU A 274 -0.83 -8.89 -19.39
C LEU A 274 -2.30 -8.48 -19.62
N LEU A 275 -3.22 -9.11 -18.91
CA LEU A 275 -4.66 -8.86 -18.99
C LEU A 275 -5.03 -7.49 -18.42
N LEU A 276 -4.43 -7.12 -17.29
CA LEU A 276 -4.49 -5.75 -16.76
C LEU A 276 -3.94 -4.75 -17.77
N GLY A 277 -2.80 -5.08 -18.40
CA GLY A 277 -2.20 -4.25 -19.43
C GLY A 277 -3.13 -4.03 -20.61
N LEU A 278 -3.76 -5.10 -21.12
CA LEU A 278 -4.71 -5.03 -22.22
C LEU A 278 -5.88 -4.09 -21.90
N PHE A 279 -6.45 -4.21 -20.71
CA PHE A 279 -7.53 -3.34 -20.26
C PHE A 279 -7.12 -1.86 -20.24
N PHE A 280 -6.03 -1.52 -19.56
CA PHE A 280 -5.60 -0.11 -19.45
C PHE A 280 -5.08 0.47 -20.77
N LEU A 281 -4.45 -0.34 -21.63
CA LEU A 281 -4.12 0.05 -23.00
C LEU A 281 -5.40 0.40 -23.76
N ALA A 282 -6.44 -0.43 -23.65
CA ALA A 282 -7.72 -0.18 -24.33
C ALA A 282 -8.39 1.11 -23.84
N VAL A 283 -8.42 1.34 -22.53
CA VAL A 283 -8.92 2.60 -21.95
C VAL A 283 -8.12 3.81 -22.44
N GLY A 284 -6.79 3.67 -22.55
CA GLY A 284 -5.93 4.70 -23.12
C GLY A 284 -6.22 4.98 -24.60
N MET A 285 -6.48 3.94 -25.40
CA MET A 285 -6.85 4.07 -26.82
C MET A 285 -8.24 4.69 -27.00
N SER A 286 -9.17 4.46 -26.08
CA SER A 286 -10.53 5.01 -26.14
C SER A 286 -10.62 6.47 -25.66
N LEU A 287 -9.53 7.04 -25.13
CA LEU A 287 -9.53 8.43 -24.66
C LEU A 287 -9.47 9.40 -25.85
N ASP A 288 -10.57 10.10 -26.09
CA ASP A 288 -10.65 11.10 -27.15
C ASP A 288 -9.99 12.43 -26.74
N LEU A 289 -8.82 12.74 -27.32
CA LEU A 289 -8.09 13.96 -26.98
C LEU A 289 -8.73 15.24 -27.52
N ASN A 290 -9.53 15.17 -28.58
CA ASN A 290 -10.28 16.34 -29.05
C ASN A 290 -11.35 16.70 -28.04
N VAL A 291 -12.12 15.71 -27.57
CA VAL A 291 -13.13 15.93 -26.53
C VAL A 291 -12.49 16.45 -25.24
N VAL A 292 -11.33 15.90 -24.85
CA VAL A 292 -10.58 16.40 -23.69
C VAL A 292 -10.16 17.85 -23.87
N TRP A 293 -9.65 18.21 -25.05
CA TRP A 293 -9.21 19.57 -25.37
C TRP A 293 -10.37 20.56 -25.32
N ASP A 294 -11.50 20.21 -25.96
CA ASP A 294 -12.69 21.05 -26.03
C ASP A 294 -13.36 21.23 -24.65
N ASN A 295 -13.23 20.24 -23.77
CA ASN A 295 -13.81 20.24 -22.42
C ASN A 295 -12.78 20.48 -21.29
N LEU A 296 -11.59 20.99 -21.60
CA LEU A 296 -10.51 21.17 -20.63
C LEU A 296 -10.96 21.89 -19.34
N GLY A 297 -11.78 22.94 -19.47
CA GLY A 297 -12.31 23.68 -18.33
C GLY A 297 -13.19 22.83 -17.41
N LEU A 298 -14.07 22.01 -17.99
CA LEU A 298 -14.92 21.07 -17.25
C LEU A 298 -14.08 19.98 -16.59
N ILE A 299 -13.09 19.43 -17.30
CA ILE A 299 -12.24 18.35 -16.80
C ILE A 299 -11.37 18.85 -15.64
N LEU A 300 -10.67 19.97 -15.79
CA LEU A 300 -9.78 20.49 -14.74
C LEU A 300 -10.56 20.91 -13.49
N SER A 301 -11.71 21.58 -13.67
CA SER A 301 -12.59 21.90 -12.54
C SER A 301 -13.19 20.63 -11.92
N GLY A 302 -13.56 19.65 -12.73
CA GLY A 302 -14.04 18.34 -12.29
C GLY A 302 -13.03 17.59 -11.44
N VAL A 303 -11.76 17.52 -11.87
CA VAL A 303 -10.66 16.93 -11.08
C VAL A 303 -10.52 17.63 -9.74
N ALA A 304 -10.41 18.96 -9.73
CA ALA A 304 -10.23 19.72 -8.52
C ALA A 304 -11.42 19.55 -7.55
N LEU A 305 -12.64 19.72 -8.04
CA LEU A 305 -13.85 19.62 -7.22
C LEU A 305 -14.09 18.19 -6.73
N MET A 306 -13.88 17.18 -7.57
CA MET A 306 -14.00 15.77 -7.20
C MET A 306 -13.02 15.43 -6.08
N MET A 307 -11.73 15.74 -6.24
CA MET A 307 -10.71 15.46 -5.23
C MET A 307 -10.96 16.24 -3.92
N LEU A 308 -11.38 17.50 -4.01
CA LEU A 308 -11.68 18.32 -2.83
C LEU A 308 -12.91 17.81 -2.06
N ILE A 309 -14.01 17.51 -2.75
CA ILE A 309 -15.24 17.04 -2.12
C ILE A 309 -15.05 15.64 -1.56
N LYS A 310 -14.50 14.71 -2.36
CA LYS A 310 -14.19 13.35 -1.91
C LYS A 310 -13.21 13.38 -0.74
N GLY A 311 -12.10 14.11 -0.88
CA GLY A 311 -11.11 14.28 0.18
C GLY A 311 -11.71 14.88 1.46
N GLY A 312 -12.61 15.87 1.33
CA GLY A 312 -13.32 16.46 2.46
C GLY A 312 -14.23 15.48 3.19
N VAL A 313 -14.99 14.65 2.45
CA VAL A 313 -15.80 13.58 3.04
C VAL A 313 -14.91 12.56 3.74
N ILE A 314 -13.84 12.11 3.09
CA ILE A 314 -12.89 11.14 3.66
C ILE A 314 -12.27 11.68 4.96
N PHE A 315 -11.86 12.94 4.96
CA PHE A 315 -11.34 13.63 6.14
C PHE A 315 -12.36 13.65 7.28
N LEU A 316 -13.60 14.08 6.99
CA LEU A 316 -14.67 14.16 7.98
C LEU A 316 -14.95 12.78 8.59
N VAL A 317 -15.09 11.74 7.77
CA VAL A 317 -15.30 10.37 8.25
C VAL A 317 -14.12 9.88 9.08
N ALA A 318 -12.88 10.17 8.67
CA ALA A 318 -11.69 9.80 9.43
C ALA A 318 -11.66 10.47 10.81
N ARG A 319 -12.06 11.75 10.91
CA ARG A 319 -12.15 12.50 12.18
C ARG A 319 -13.27 11.97 13.07
N LEU A 320 -14.46 11.74 12.52
CA LEU A 320 -15.59 11.14 13.26
C LEU A 320 -15.26 9.73 13.77
N SER A 321 -14.40 9.00 13.07
CA SER A 321 -13.92 7.67 13.49
C SER A 321 -12.78 7.68 14.52
N GLY A 322 -12.38 8.85 15.02
CA GLY A 322 -11.36 9.01 16.05
C GLY A 322 -9.91 9.05 15.55
N SER A 323 -9.68 9.28 14.26
CA SER A 323 -8.31 9.51 13.75
C SER A 323 -7.82 10.91 14.16
N ASN A 324 -6.51 11.06 14.44
CA ASN A 324 -5.91 12.37 14.67
C ASN A 324 -5.93 13.21 13.37
N ASN A 325 -5.55 14.48 13.46
CA ASN A 325 -5.67 15.39 12.32
C ASN A 325 -4.74 14.97 11.17
N LEU A 326 -3.52 14.57 11.52
CA LEU A 326 -2.50 14.13 10.57
C LEU A 326 -2.94 12.88 9.77
N ASP A 327 -3.41 11.84 10.46
CA ASP A 327 -3.87 10.59 9.85
C ASP A 327 -5.14 10.81 9.00
N ALA A 328 -6.03 11.72 9.43
CA ALA A 328 -7.21 12.07 8.65
C ALA A 328 -6.83 12.81 7.35
N HIS A 329 -5.89 13.75 7.40
CA HIS A 329 -5.40 14.46 6.22
C HIS A 329 -4.63 13.54 5.27
N ASP A 330 -3.77 12.67 5.80
CA ASP A 330 -3.01 11.72 4.99
C ASP A 330 -3.95 10.79 4.22
N ARG A 331 -4.94 10.21 4.91
CA ARG A 331 -5.96 9.36 4.28
C ARG A 331 -6.77 10.13 3.23
N ALA A 332 -7.17 11.37 3.52
CA ALA A 332 -7.92 12.19 2.57
C ALA A 332 -7.15 12.44 1.28
N ILE A 333 -5.84 12.73 1.36
CA ILE A 333 -5.03 13.06 0.19
C ILE A 333 -4.70 11.81 -0.63
N VAL A 334 -4.35 10.70 0.04
CA VAL A 334 -3.98 9.45 -0.61
C VAL A 334 -5.19 8.80 -1.29
N MET A 335 -6.40 8.95 -0.73
CA MET A 335 -7.63 8.33 -1.25
C MET A 335 -8.56 9.28 -2.05
N ALA A 336 -8.21 10.56 -2.24
CA ALA A 336 -9.09 11.53 -2.91
C ALA A 336 -9.31 11.26 -4.42
N GLN A 337 -8.49 10.43 -5.03
CA GLN A 337 -8.47 10.20 -6.47
C GLN A 337 -9.33 9.02 -6.92
N GLY A 338 -9.64 8.97 -8.21
CA GLY A 338 -10.45 7.90 -8.80
C GLY A 338 -9.67 6.60 -9.00
N GLY A 339 -10.37 5.50 -9.28
CA GLY A 339 -9.79 4.17 -9.38
C GLY A 339 -10.00 3.53 -10.74
N GLU A 340 -9.28 2.43 -10.97
CA GLU A 340 -9.39 1.62 -12.19
C GLU A 340 -10.80 1.09 -12.44
N PHE A 341 -11.56 0.84 -11.38
CA PHE A 341 -12.95 0.39 -11.48
C PHE A 341 -13.90 1.47 -12.02
N ALA A 342 -13.53 2.75 -11.97
CA ALA A 342 -14.31 3.81 -12.59
C ALA A 342 -14.40 3.61 -14.11
N PHE A 343 -13.30 3.22 -14.75
CA PHE A 343 -13.27 2.97 -16.20
C PHE A 343 -14.18 1.81 -16.57
N VAL A 344 -14.19 0.74 -15.78
CA VAL A 344 -15.10 -0.40 -15.96
C VAL A 344 -16.56 0.04 -15.86
N LEU A 345 -16.88 0.85 -14.85
CA LEU A 345 -18.23 1.34 -14.64
C LEU A 345 -18.70 2.27 -15.77
N PHE A 346 -17.84 3.19 -16.21
CA PHE A 346 -18.15 4.12 -17.29
C PHE A 346 -18.27 3.42 -18.63
N ALA A 347 -17.39 2.49 -18.96
CA ALA A 347 -17.49 1.67 -20.16
C ALA A 347 -18.80 0.86 -20.20
N ALA A 348 -19.19 0.25 -19.07
CA ALA A 348 -20.46 -0.46 -18.97
C ALA A 348 -21.67 0.48 -19.12
N ALA A 349 -21.62 1.68 -18.52
CA ALA A 349 -22.68 2.67 -18.64
C ALA A 349 -22.80 3.22 -20.07
N HIS A 350 -21.67 3.40 -20.75
CA HIS A 350 -21.58 3.84 -22.13
C HIS A 350 -22.14 2.77 -23.09
N ALA A 351 -21.73 1.51 -22.93
CA ALA A 351 -22.28 0.39 -23.69
C ALA A 351 -23.80 0.25 -23.52
N GLN A 352 -24.31 0.58 -22.34
CA GLN A 352 -25.74 0.59 -22.02
C GLN A 352 -26.45 1.90 -22.38
N LYS A 353 -25.75 2.87 -22.99
CA LYS A 353 -26.24 4.22 -23.36
C LYS A 353 -26.82 5.02 -22.19
N VAL A 354 -26.39 4.73 -20.97
CA VAL A 354 -26.70 5.55 -19.78
C VAL A 354 -25.94 6.87 -19.84
N ILE A 355 -24.72 6.84 -20.39
CA ILE A 355 -23.89 8.00 -20.69
C ILE A 355 -23.53 8.00 -22.18
N ASP A 356 -23.29 9.19 -22.74
CA ASP A 356 -22.84 9.36 -24.12
C ASP A 356 -21.30 9.35 -24.24
N ASP A 357 -20.79 9.45 -25.47
CA ASP A 357 -19.34 9.45 -25.77
C ASP A 357 -18.60 10.60 -25.08
N THR A 358 -19.21 11.79 -25.04
CA THR A 358 -18.59 12.99 -24.48
C THR A 358 -18.47 12.86 -22.96
N VAL A 359 -19.52 12.40 -22.31
CA VAL A 359 -19.56 12.14 -20.87
C VAL A 359 -18.57 11.05 -20.49
N HIS A 360 -18.54 9.95 -21.25
CA HIS A 360 -17.59 8.86 -21.03
C HIS A 360 -16.13 9.35 -21.13
N ALA A 361 -15.79 10.08 -22.20
CA ALA A 361 -14.45 10.63 -22.38
C ALA A 361 -14.07 11.62 -21.26
N ASN A 362 -14.96 12.55 -20.91
CA ASN A 362 -14.74 13.54 -19.86
C ASN A 362 -14.50 12.89 -18.49
N MET A 363 -15.29 11.89 -18.12
CA MET A 363 -15.18 11.22 -16.82
C MET A 363 -13.94 10.34 -16.71
N THR A 364 -13.62 9.62 -17.78
CA THR A 364 -12.37 8.87 -17.89
C THR A 364 -11.17 9.82 -17.76
N ALA A 365 -11.19 10.96 -18.44
CA ALA A 365 -10.13 11.97 -18.34
C ALA A 365 -9.99 12.54 -16.92
N ILE A 366 -11.10 12.84 -16.24
CA ILE A 366 -11.09 13.30 -14.84
C ILE A 366 -10.41 12.26 -13.94
N VAL A 367 -10.75 10.97 -14.08
CA VAL A 367 -10.14 9.91 -13.28
C VAL A 367 -8.64 9.78 -13.57
N VAL A 368 -8.24 9.72 -14.85
CA VAL A 368 -6.84 9.61 -15.25
C VAL A 368 -6.01 10.79 -14.72
N LEU A 369 -6.50 12.02 -14.89
CA LEU A 369 -5.80 13.20 -14.39
C LEU A 369 -5.73 13.19 -12.86
N SER A 370 -6.78 12.75 -12.16
CA SER A 370 -6.73 12.62 -10.70
C SER A 370 -5.65 11.64 -10.23
N MET A 371 -5.43 10.53 -10.94
CA MET A 371 -4.34 9.59 -10.69
C MET A 371 -2.97 10.26 -10.88
N VAL A 372 -2.80 11.06 -11.94
CA VAL A 372 -1.56 11.79 -12.23
C VAL A 372 -1.27 12.87 -11.18
N PHE A 373 -2.29 13.60 -10.73
CA PHE A 373 -2.13 14.66 -9.73
C PHE A 373 -1.88 14.12 -8.31
N THR A 374 -2.24 12.88 -8.01
CA THR A 374 -2.15 12.34 -6.64
C THR A 374 -0.72 12.24 -6.11
N PRO A 375 0.26 11.66 -6.82
CA PRO A 375 1.66 11.67 -6.37
C PRO A 375 2.17 13.09 -6.09
N LEU A 376 1.80 14.07 -6.92
CA LEU A 376 2.16 15.48 -6.72
C LEU A 376 1.53 16.03 -5.43
N MET A 377 0.24 15.76 -5.21
CA MET A 377 -0.46 16.18 -3.99
C MET A 377 0.13 15.55 -2.73
N ILE A 378 0.57 14.29 -2.78
CA ILE A 378 1.27 13.63 -1.68
C ILE A 378 2.59 14.35 -1.36
N ILE A 379 3.40 14.67 -2.39
CA ILE A 379 4.67 15.40 -2.21
C ILE A 379 4.43 16.79 -1.62
N VAL A 380 3.45 17.54 -2.14
CA VAL A 380 3.09 18.87 -1.63
C VAL A 380 2.61 18.77 -0.18
N SER A 381 1.79 17.77 0.14
CA SER A 381 1.31 17.54 1.50
C SER A 381 2.45 17.28 2.48
N GLN A 382 3.36 16.38 2.13
CA GLN A 382 4.51 16.06 2.98
C GLN A 382 5.43 17.25 3.20
N LYS A 383 5.59 18.12 2.20
CA LYS A 383 6.47 19.29 2.29
C LYS A 383 5.86 20.46 3.05
N PHE A 384 4.56 20.70 2.91
CA PHE A 384 3.92 21.94 3.40
C PHE A 384 2.82 21.73 4.45
N ILE A 385 2.06 20.64 4.37
CA ILE A 385 0.89 20.39 5.21
C ILE A 385 1.30 19.60 6.46
N VAL A 386 1.96 18.45 6.28
CA VAL A 386 2.37 17.56 7.37
C VAL A 386 3.22 18.26 8.44
N PRO A 387 4.24 19.08 8.11
CA PRO A 387 5.04 19.76 9.14
C PRO A 387 4.24 20.78 9.96
N ARG A 388 3.20 21.39 9.37
CA ARG A 388 2.31 22.33 10.07
C ARG A 388 1.32 21.59 10.97
N LEU A 389 0.80 20.46 10.51
CA LEU A 389 -0.10 19.62 11.28
C LEU A 389 0.60 18.95 12.47
N GLN A 390 1.85 18.51 12.29
CA GLN A 390 2.69 18.01 13.38
C GLN A 390 2.90 19.08 14.46
N LYS A 391 3.20 20.32 14.06
CA LYS A 391 3.29 21.47 14.99
C LYS A 391 1.99 21.77 15.74
N ILE A 392 0.82 21.45 15.19
CA ILE A 392 -0.49 21.69 15.83
C ILE A 392 -0.89 20.53 16.76
N ASP A 393 -0.64 19.27 16.36
CA ASP A 393 -0.85 18.11 17.24
C ASP A 393 0.19 18.05 18.38
N GLU A 394 1.33 18.74 18.22
CA GLU A 394 2.31 19.06 19.28
C GLU A 394 1.78 20.08 20.31
N ILE A 395 0.67 20.79 20.03
CA ILE A 395 -0.04 21.64 21.01
C ILE A 395 -1.03 20.81 21.85
N LYS A 396 -0.74 19.53 22.09
CA LYS A 396 -1.09 18.98 23.40
C LYS A 396 -0.06 19.54 24.36
N PRO A 397 -0.47 20.19 25.47
CA PRO A 397 0.51 20.65 26.44
C PRO A 397 1.37 19.44 26.82
N HIS A 398 2.67 19.52 26.51
CA HIS A 398 3.63 18.59 27.06
C HIS A 398 3.38 18.54 28.57
N ASP A 399 3.42 17.34 29.15
CA ASP A 399 3.37 17.26 30.61
C ASP A 399 4.49 18.18 31.12
N HIS A 400 4.14 19.12 32.00
CA HIS A 400 5.15 19.99 32.60
C HIS A 400 6.14 19.08 33.33
N ILE A 401 7.42 19.19 32.98
CA ILE A 401 8.45 18.37 33.61
C ILE A 401 8.73 19.00 34.97
N GLU A 402 8.07 18.48 36.00
CA GLU A 402 8.18 18.96 37.38
C GLU A 402 9.53 18.61 38.02
N GLU A 403 10.20 17.55 37.53
CA GLU A 403 11.43 17.01 38.11
C GLU A 403 12.53 16.81 37.05
N GLN A 404 13.68 17.44 37.30
CA GLN A 404 14.91 17.23 36.53
C GLN A 404 15.82 16.27 37.28
N ASN A 405 16.04 15.09 36.71
CA ASN A 405 16.96 14.10 37.25
C ASN A 405 18.30 14.14 36.52
N PRO A 406 19.40 13.66 37.13
CA PRO A 406 20.71 13.57 36.48
C PRO A 406 20.74 12.64 35.25
N ILE A 407 19.75 11.76 35.10
CA ILE A 407 19.64 10.81 33.99
C ILE A 407 18.38 11.12 33.20
N ILE A 408 18.51 11.28 31.89
CA ILE A 408 17.38 11.43 30.97
C ILE A 408 17.26 10.16 30.13
N LEU A 409 16.07 9.56 30.08
CA LEU A 409 15.77 8.42 29.22
C LEU A 409 14.75 8.83 28.16
N VAL A 410 15.14 8.76 26.90
CA VAL A 410 14.26 9.04 25.76
C VAL A 410 13.80 7.72 25.14
N GLY A 411 12.51 7.42 25.31
CA GLY A 411 11.87 6.22 24.80
C GLY A 411 11.74 5.10 25.86
N LEU A 412 10.51 4.67 26.10
CA LEU A 412 10.07 3.51 26.85
C LEU A 412 9.48 2.43 25.92
N GLY A 413 10.02 2.31 24.71
CA GLY A 413 9.76 1.15 23.86
C GLY A 413 10.26 -0.17 24.49
N ARG A 414 10.22 -1.26 23.73
CA ARG A 414 10.70 -2.59 24.19
C ARG A 414 12.10 -2.54 24.82
N PHE A 415 13.02 -1.79 24.20
CA PHE A 415 14.39 -1.59 24.69
C PHE A 415 14.41 -0.73 25.96
N GLY A 416 13.80 0.46 25.90
CA GLY A 416 13.79 1.43 27.00
C GLY A 416 13.10 0.92 28.27
N GLN A 417 12.13 0.01 28.16
CA GLN A 417 11.49 -0.64 29.32
C GLN A 417 12.48 -1.46 30.13
N VAL A 418 13.34 -2.24 29.46
CA VAL A 418 14.35 -3.07 30.12
C VAL A 418 15.39 -2.17 30.79
N VAL A 419 15.84 -1.12 30.09
CA VAL A 419 16.78 -0.14 30.64
C VAL A 419 16.20 0.57 31.86
N ASN A 420 14.99 1.11 31.75
CA ASN A 420 14.32 1.79 32.86
C ASN A 420 14.13 0.86 34.06
N HIS A 421 13.73 -0.37 33.81
CA HIS A 421 13.52 -1.36 34.88
C HIS A 421 14.82 -1.62 35.65
N LEU A 422 15.94 -1.79 34.95
CA LEU A 422 17.24 -2.03 35.58
C LEU A 422 17.69 -0.82 36.42
N LEU A 423 17.51 0.41 35.90
CA LEU A 423 17.86 1.64 36.61
C LEU A 423 17.01 1.82 37.87
N GLN A 424 15.69 1.66 37.76
CA GLN A 424 14.79 1.83 38.90
C GLN A 424 15.03 0.78 39.99
N MET A 425 15.29 -0.48 39.61
CA MET A 425 15.60 -1.55 40.56
C MET A 425 16.91 -1.33 41.32
N THR A 426 17.78 -0.44 40.83
CA THR A 426 19.04 -0.07 41.47
C THR A 426 18.98 1.31 42.14
N GLY A 427 17.80 1.93 42.23
CA GLY A 427 17.57 3.21 42.90
C GLY A 427 17.80 4.46 42.04
N TYR A 428 18.13 4.29 40.75
CA TYR A 428 18.31 5.39 39.81
C TYR A 428 16.98 5.71 39.10
N ASN A 429 16.49 6.94 39.29
CA ASN A 429 15.23 7.41 38.72
C ASN A 429 15.49 8.37 37.56
N PRO A 430 15.35 7.95 36.29
CA PRO A 430 15.53 8.85 35.16
C PRO A 430 14.31 9.78 34.96
N THR A 431 14.54 10.95 34.37
CA THR A 431 13.48 11.75 33.74
C THR A 431 13.17 11.13 32.38
N ILE A 432 11.95 10.61 32.23
CA ILE A 432 11.59 9.78 31.07
C ILE A 432 10.70 10.55 30.09
N ILE A 433 11.11 10.60 28.82
CA ILE A 433 10.34 11.18 27.72
C ILE A 433 9.83 10.06 26.82
N GLU A 434 8.52 10.01 26.57
CA GLU A 434 7.89 8.99 25.73
C GLU A 434 6.85 9.61 24.78
N LEU A 435 6.77 9.10 23.55
CA LEU A 435 5.87 9.60 22.51
C LEU A 435 4.52 8.86 22.49
N ASN A 436 4.45 7.64 23.03
CA ASN A 436 3.24 6.82 23.06
C ASN A 436 2.40 7.09 24.32
N PRO A 437 1.24 7.75 24.20
CA PRO A 437 0.42 8.11 25.35
C PRO A 437 -0.20 6.90 26.05
N LYS A 438 -0.44 5.79 25.32
CA LYS A 438 -0.95 4.55 25.92
C LYS A 438 0.09 3.93 26.87
N LEU A 439 1.36 4.00 26.48
CA LEU A 439 2.44 3.46 27.27
C LEU A 439 2.67 4.29 28.53
N ILE A 440 2.63 5.62 28.41
CA ILE A 440 2.69 6.54 29.55
C ILE A 440 1.57 6.24 30.54
N ALA A 441 0.32 6.10 30.06
CA ALA A 441 -0.81 5.78 30.94
C ALA A 441 -0.62 4.43 31.66
N ALA A 442 -0.07 3.42 30.99
CA ALA A 442 0.23 2.13 31.60
C ALA A 442 1.37 2.20 32.63
N MET A 443 2.40 3.00 32.35
CA MET A 443 3.58 3.16 33.20
C MET A 443 3.30 4.04 34.42
N LYS A 444 2.51 5.12 34.28
CA LYS A 444 2.04 5.94 35.40
C LYS A 444 1.25 5.11 36.43
N LYS A 445 0.42 4.16 35.98
CA LYS A 445 -0.28 3.21 36.88
C LYS A 445 0.66 2.29 37.67
N ARG A 446 1.88 2.10 37.20
CA ARG A 446 2.95 1.32 37.85
C ARG A 446 3.91 2.19 38.65
N GLY A 447 3.57 3.46 38.87
CA GLY A 447 4.42 4.42 39.61
C GLY A 447 5.60 4.96 38.82
N VAL A 448 5.72 4.67 37.52
CA VAL A 448 6.80 5.18 36.68
C VAL A 448 6.42 6.57 36.16
N LYS A 449 7.05 7.60 36.72
CA LYS A 449 6.91 8.99 36.24
C LYS A 449 7.49 9.08 34.82
N SER A 450 6.63 9.42 33.86
CA SER A 450 6.99 9.57 32.44
C SER A 450 6.20 10.72 31.84
N TYR A 451 6.85 11.47 30.96
CA TYR A 451 6.35 12.70 30.36
C TYR A 451 6.07 12.50 28.87
N TYR A 452 4.92 12.98 28.42
CA TYR A 452 4.53 12.89 27.01
C TYR A 452 5.27 13.92 26.16
N GLY A 453 6.02 13.44 25.17
CA GLY A 453 6.58 14.31 24.14
C GLY A 453 7.58 13.62 23.22
N ASN A 454 7.93 14.32 22.15
CA ASN A 454 8.95 13.86 21.21
C ASN A 454 10.33 14.31 21.69
N GLY A 455 11.15 13.36 22.12
CA GLY A 455 12.50 13.63 22.63
C GLY A 455 13.47 14.24 21.62
N ALA A 456 13.14 14.27 20.32
CA ALA A 456 13.91 15.02 19.31
C ALA A 456 13.70 16.54 19.39
N HIS A 457 12.71 17.02 20.15
CA HIS A 457 12.45 18.44 20.29
C HIS A 457 13.42 19.11 21.28
N PRO A 458 14.17 20.14 20.84
CA PRO A 458 15.12 20.89 21.66
C PRO A 458 14.57 21.40 23.00
N ASP A 459 13.35 21.92 22.99
CA ASP A 459 12.72 22.55 24.16
C ASP A 459 12.30 21.54 25.22
N LEU A 460 11.91 20.33 24.80
CA LEU A 460 11.55 19.26 25.72
C LEU A 460 12.78 18.69 26.43
N LEU A 461 13.90 18.53 25.70
CA LEU A 461 15.17 18.13 26.30
C LEU A 461 15.69 19.19 27.28
N LYS A 462 15.53 20.49 26.96
CA LYS A 462 15.84 21.58 27.90
C LYS A 462 14.97 21.51 29.15
N ALA A 463 13.67 21.34 29.01
CA ALA A 463 12.75 21.17 30.13
C ALA A 463 13.12 19.95 31.00
N ALA A 464 13.59 18.87 30.38
CA ALA A 464 14.09 17.67 31.06
C ALA A 464 15.44 17.86 31.76
N GLY A 465 16.09 19.02 31.63
CA GLY A 465 17.36 19.33 32.30
C GLY A 465 18.60 18.87 31.53
N ILE A 466 18.55 18.76 30.19
CA ILE A 466 19.70 18.27 29.38
C ILE A 466 20.99 19.08 29.61
N GLN A 467 20.87 20.35 29.99
CA GLN A 467 22.00 21.25 30.29
C GLN A 467 22.82 20.81 31.51
N THR A 468 22.18 20.18 32.50
CA THR A 468 22.79 19.76 33.77
C THR A 468 22.78 18.24 33.95
N ALA A 469 22.13 17.50 33.06
CA ALA A 469 22.09 16.05 33.09
C ALA A 469 23.51 15.47 32.97
N GLN A 470 23.77 14.43 33.76
CA GLN A 470 25.02 13.67 33.75
C GLN A 470 25.00 12.60 32.65
N MET A 471 23.81 12.05 32.36
CA MET A 471 23.65 10.99 31.38
C MET A 471 22.36 11.15 30.56
N LEU A 472 22.48 10.92 29.25
CA LEU A 472 21.37 10.77 28.34
C LEU A 472 21.37 9.34 27.78
N ILE A 473 20.23 8.67 27.86
CA ILE A 473 20.00 7.37 27.22
C ILE A 473 18.95 7.55 26.14
N VAL A 474 19.31 7.27 24.88
CA VAL A 474 18.42 7.35 23.73
C VAL A 474 18.01 5.93 23.32
N ALA A 475 16.79 5.53 23.63
CA ALA A 475 16.27 4.17 23.50
C ALA A 475 15.21 3.99 22.39
N ILE A 476 14.98 5.01 21.56
CA ILE A 476 14.06 4.98 20.42
C ILE A 476 14.62 4.13 19.26
N ASP A 477 13.74 3.66 18.37
CA ASP A 477 14.08 2.80 17.23
C ASP A 477 14.26 3.55 15.90
N ASN A 478 13.95 4.85 15.85
CA ASN A 478 14.12 5.67 14.64
C ASN A 478 15.58 6.20 14.53
N PRO A 479 16.39 5.73 13.56
CA PRO A 479 17.81 6.10 13.49
C PRO A 479 18.03 7.60 13.28
N LYS A 480 17.22 8.25 12.43
CA LYS A 480 17.37 9.68 12.13
C LYS A 480 17.12 10.54 13.36
N GLN A 481 16.05 10.24 14.10
CA GLN A 481 15.73 10.96 15.33
C GLN A 481 16.78 10.73 16.42
N THR A 482 17.31 9.51 16.54
CA THR A 482 18.41 9.22 17.48
C THR A 482 19.61 10.13 17.19
N LEU A 483 20.03 10.25 15.92
CA LEU A 483 21.13 11.12 15.53
C LEU A 483 20.86 12.60 15.85
N GLU A 484 19.65 13.10 15.58
CA GLU A 484 19.24 14.47 15.90
C GLU A 484 19.34 14.76 17.40
N ILE A 485 18.82 13.84 18.22
CA ILE A 485 18.87 13.93 19.69
C ILE A 485 20.32 13.97 20.19
N VAL A 486 21.16 13.05 19.71
CA VAL A 486 22.56 12.92 20.13
C VAL A 486 23.35 14.18 19.77
N LYS A 487 23.24 14.67 18.53
CA LYS A 487 23.92 15.89 18.09
C LYS A 487 23.50 17.10 18.92
N TYR A 488 22.20 17.26 19.14
CA TYR A 488 21.68 18.36 19.93
C TYR A 488 22.13 18.29 21.39
N ALA A 489 22.02 17.12 22.03
CA ALA A 489 22.43 16.92 23.42
C ALA A 489 23.92 17.24 23.62
N ARG A 490 24.80 16.74 22.74
CA ARG A 490 26.23 17.04 22.77
C ARG A 490 26.53 18.53 22.57
N SER A 491 25.78 19.20 21.70
CA SER A 491 25.95 20.64 21.45
C SER A 491 25.56 21.50 22.66
N VAL A 492 24.56 21.08 23.43
CA VAL A 492 24.04 21.82 24.59
C VAL A 492 24.85 21.53 25.85
N ASN A 493 25.25 20.27 26.05
CA ASN A 493 26.05 19.83 27.18
C ASN A 493 27.24 19.00 26.66
N PRO A 494 28.41 19.63 26.43
CA PRO A 494 29.59 18.93 25.93
C PRO A 494 30.08 17.80 26.83
N HIS A 495 29.74 17.82 28.13
CA HIS A 495 30.22 16.86 29.13
C HIS A 495 29.24 15.73 29.46
N ILE A 496 28.03 15.73 28.88
CA ILE A 496 27.03 14.68 29.14
C ILE A 496 27.52 13.32 28.65
N LYS A 497 27.25 12.25 29.40
CA LYS A 497 27.47 10.88 28.91
C LYS A 497 26.29 10.43 28.06
N ILE A 498 26.51 10.07 26.79
CA ILE A 498 25.44 9.68 25.87
C ILE A 498 25.51 8.19 25.55
N ILE A 499 24.47 7.45 25.95
CA ILE A 499 24.25 6.06 25.57
C ILE A 499 23.14 6.00 24.52
N ALA A 500 23.45 5.54 23.32
CA ALA A 500 22.50 5.51 22.21
C ALA A 500 22.24 4.09 21.71
N ARG A 501 20.96 3.76 21.53
CA ARG A 501 20.54 2.55 20.81
C ARG A 501 20.87 2.70 19.33
N ALA A 502 21.62 1.74 18.81
CA ALA A 502 21.92 1.61 17.39
C ALA A 502 21.03 0.52 16.76
N TYR A 503 20.61 0.77 15.51
CA TYR A 503 19.76 -0.16 14.75
C TYR A 503 20.62 -1.25 14.10
N ASP A 504 21.72 -0.85 13.48
CA ASP A 504 22.70 -1.70 12.83
C ASP A 504 24.14 -1.17 13.01
N ARG A 505 25.10 -1.77 12.32
CA ARG A 505 26.53 -1.39 12.37
C ARG A 505 26.80 0.00 11.78
N TYR A 506 26.11 0.38 10.70
CA TYR A 506 26.32 1.69 10.07
C TYR A 506 25.79 2.83 10.93
N HIS A 507 24.64 2.60 11.57
CA HIS A 507 24.10 3.55 12.52
C HIS A 507 25.05 3.78 13.71
N VAL A 508 25.83 2.78 14.14
CA VAL A 508 26.89 3.00 15.15
C VAL A 508 27.90 4.02 14.65
N TYR A 509 28.39 3.91 13.42
CA TYR A 509 29.38 4.86 12.89
C TYR A 509 28.83 6.28 12.83
N ASP A 510 27.58 6.44 12.38
CA ASP A 510 26.90 7.74 12.36
C ASP A 510 26.74 8.32 13.79
N LEU A 511 26.47 7.48 14.78
CA LEU A 511 26.32 7.87 16.18
C LEU A 511 27.65 8.32 16.81
N VAL A 512 28.73 7.59 16.54
CA VAL A 512 30.09 7.98 16.96
C VAL A 512 30.44 9.36 16.41
N GLN A 513 30.23 9.59 15.11
CA GLN A 513 30.46 10.90 14.49
C GLN A 513 29.54 12.00 15.03
N SER A 514 28.36 11.63 15.53
CA SER A 514 27.40 12.55 16.16
C SER A 514 27.74 12.89 17.61
N GLY A 515 28.74 12.21 18.20
CA GLY A 515 29.20 12.45 19.57
C GLY A 515 28.54 11.58 20.63
N ALA A 516 28.00 10.41 20.26
CA ALA A 516 27.63 9.39 21.24
C ALA A 516 28.89 8.86 21.95
N ASP A 517 28.74 8.45 23.20
CA ASP A 517 29.84 7.85 23.96
C ASP A 517 29.81 6.32 23.98
N ILE A 518 28.60 5.77 23.97
CA ILE A 518 28.35 4.34 24.06
C ILE A 518 27.19 4.00 23.13
N GLU A 519 27.45 3.17 22.13
CA GLU A 519 26.46 2.68 21.20
C GLU A 519 26.10 1.23 21.53
N VAL A 520 24.81 0.95 21.61
CA VAL A 520 24.30 -0.40 21.89
C VAL A 520 23.46 -0.85 20.71
N ARG A 521 23.99 -1.79 19.91
CA ARG A 521 23.23 -2.40 18.80
C ARG A 521 22.13 -3.30 19.34
N GLU A 522 20.89 -2.99 18.98
CA GLU A 522 19.71 -3.55 19.64
C GLU A 522 19.56 -5.07 19.54
N THR A 523 20.10 -5.71 18.50
CA THR A 523 19.97 -7.15 18.27
C THR A 523 21.22 -7.95 18.63
N PHE A 524 22.37 -7.28 18.85
CA PHE A 524 23.66 -7.96 18.92
C PHE A 524 23.76 -8.93 20.09
N ASP A 525 23.45 -8.48 21.30
CA ASP A 525 23.53 -9.32 22.51
C ASP A 525 22.57 -10.53 22.42
N GLY A 526 21.38 -10.32 21.85
CA GLY A 526 20.42 -11.38 21.57
C GLY A 526 20.96 -12.40 20.56
N ALA A 527 21.53 -11.92 19.45
CA ALA A 527 22.12 -12.75 18.41
C ALA A 527 23.33 -13.54 18.91
N LEU A 528 24.23 -12.92 19.68
CA LEU A 528 25.38 -13.59 20.28
C LEU A 528 24.94 -14.69 21.24
N ARG A 529 23.94 -14.43 22.09
CA ARG A 529 23.39 -15.43 23.00
C ARG A 529 22.79 -16.60 22.23
N THR A 530 22.05 -16.35 21.15
CA THR A 530 21.53 -17.39 20.26
C THR A 530 22.66 -18.20 19.62
N GLY A 531 23.73 -17.55 19.16
CA GLY A 531 24.91 -18.22 18.62
C GLY A 531 25.58 -19.14 19.64
N LYS A 532 25.78 -18.66 20.88
CA LYS A 532 26.29 -19.49 21.99
C LYS A 532 25.40 -20.70 22.24
N GLN A 533 24.07 -20.54 22.24
CA GLN A 533 23.15 -21.68 22.40
C GLN A 533 23.27 -22.66 21.25
N ALA A 534 23.32 -22.19 20.00
CA ALA A 534 23.47 -23.05 18.82
C ALA A 534 24.75 -23.90 18.89
N LEU A 535 25.88 -23.32 19.32
CA LEU A 535 27.13 -24.06 19.52
C LEU A 535 27.00 -25.18 20.57
N ARG A 536 26.27 -24.93 21.66
CA ARG A 536 26.00 -25.97 22.68
C ARG A 536 25.15 -27.10 22.13
N GLU A 537 24.09 -26.78 21.37
CA GLU A 537 23.23 -27.80 20.76
C GLU A 537 23.96 -28.62 19.68
N LEU A 538 25.01 -28.05 19.06
CA LEU A 538 25.90 -28.76 18.14
C LEU A 538 26.94 -29.64 18.87
N GLY A 539 26.94 -29.67 20.21
CA GLY A 539 27.78 -30.55 21.02
C GLY A 539 29.11 -29.94 21.47
N LEU A 540 29.32 -28.63 21.32
CA LEU A 540 30.51 -27.99 21.90
C LEU A 540 30.38 -27.88 23.42
N ASP A 541 31.52 -28.07 24.10
CA ASP A 541 31.64 -27.92 25.55
C ASP A 541 31.26 -26.51 26.04
N ALA A 542 30.63 -26.44 27.21
CA ALA A 542 30.07 -25.21 27.76
C ALA A 542 31.12 -24.13 28.06
N ASP A 543 32.33 -24.52 28.47
CA ASP A 543 33.43 -23.60 28.78
C ASP A 543 34.02 -23.03 27.48
N LYS A 544 34.22 -23.88 26.46
CA LYS A 544 34.62 -23.43 25.12
C LYS A 544 33.62 -22.46 24.52
N VAL A 545 32.32 -22.74 24.61
CA VAL A 545 31.27 -21.82 24.14
C VAL A 545 31.32 -20.49 24.89
N HIS A 546 31.56 -20.52 26.20
CA HIS A 546 31.66 -19.31 26.99
C HIS A 546 32.87 -18.47 26.59
N GLU A 547 34.03 -19.10 26.41
CA GLU A 547 35.27 -18.46 25.94
C GLU A 547 35.10 -17.86 24.54
N ILE A 548 34.60 -18.63 23.56
CA ILE A 548 34.34 -18.16 22.19
C ILE A 548 33.40 -16.96 22.20
N GLY A 549 32.29 -17.05 22.94
CA GLY A 549 31.30 -15.97 22.99
C GLY A 549 31.85 -14.67 23.58
N ASN A 550 32.66 -14.75 24.63
CA ASN A 550 33.26 -13.57 25.27
C ASN A 550 34.36 -12.96 24.40
N MET A 551 35.19 -13.80 23.78
CA MET A 551 36.20 -13.35 22.81
C MET A 551 35.53 -12.64 21.63
N TYR A 552 34.52 -13.26 21.02
CA TYR A 552 33.79 -12.70 19.87
C TYR A 552 33.12 -11.36 20.22
N PHE A 553 32.53 -11.25 21.42
CA PHE A 553 31.96 -10.00 21.93
C PHE A 553 33.00 -8.87 21.95
N GLY A 554 34.20 -9.15 22.47
CA GLY A 554 35.30 -8.19 22.54
C GLY A 554 35.81 -7.78 21.16
N LYS A 555 36.08 -8.76 20.29
CA LYS A 555 36.59 -8.53 18.93
C LYS A 555 35.61 -7.77 18.05
N ASP A 556 34.31 -8.09 18.09
CA ASP A 556 33.32 -7.35 17.31
C ASP A 556 33.27 -5.87 17.74
N ARG A 557 33.26 -5.58 19.05
CA ARG A 557 33.27 -4.17 19.53
C ARG A 557 34.54 -3.44 19.13
N HIS A 558 35.69 -4.12 19.14
CA HIS A 558 36.95 -3.55 18.68
C HIS A 558 36.91 -3.24 17.19
N SER A 559 36.45 -4.19 16.37
CA SER A 559 36.29 -4.04 14.92
C SER A 559 35.36 -2.88 14.55
N ILE A 560 34.21 -2.75 15.22
CA ILE A 560 33.28 -1.64 15.01
C ILE A 560 33.93 -0.28 15.32
N LYS A 561 34.75 -0.21 16.37
CA LYS A 561 35.49 1.02 16.70
C LYS A 561 36.48 1.38 15.60
N LEU A 562 37.31 0.44 15.14
CA LEU A 562 38.24 0.67 14.04
C LEU A 562 37.52 1.10 12.76
N MET A 563 36.41 0.42 12.42
CA MET A 563 35.60 0.78 11.26
C MET A 563 34.99 2.18 11.36
N SER A 564 34.64 2.64 12.56
CA SER A 564 34.11 4.00 12.77
C SER A 564 35.13 5.10 12.47
N GLU A 565 36.42 4.83 12.64
CA GLU A 565 37.51 5.79 12.40
C GLU A 565 37.74 6.04 10.90
N VAL A 566 37.42 5.05 10.05
CA VAL A 566 37.61 5.11 8.58
C VAL A 566 36.28 5.22 7.82
N TYR A 567 35.16 5.35 8.53
CA TYR A 567 33.83 5.44 7.93
C TYR A 567 33.60 6.81 7.27
N ASP A 568 33.27 6.80 5.98
CA ASP A 568 32.80 7.97 5.23
C ASP A 568 31.38 7.74 4.71
N PRO A 569 30.37 8.50 5.18
CA PRO A 569 28.98 8.36 4.73
C PRO A 569 28.76 8.72 3.25
N LYS A 570 29.73 9.36 2.58
CA LYS A 570 29.66 9.69 1.15
C LYS A 570 30.03 8.51 0.25
N ILE A 571 30.75 7.51 0.79
CA ILE A 571 31.17 6.33 0.05
C ILE A 571 30.08 5.26 0.18
N GLU A 572 29.74 4.60 -0.92
CA GLU A 572 28.78 3.49 -0.90
C GLU A 572 29.29 2.35 -0.02
N ARG A 573 28.37 1.68 0.70
CA ARG A 573 28.64 0.73 1.80
C ARG A 573 29.71 -0.34 1.52
N PHE A 574 29.82 -0.82 0.28
CA PHE A 574 30.77 -1.88 -0.10
C PHE A 574 31.95 -1.37 -0.94
N LYS A 575 32.09 -0.06 -1.10
CA LYS A 575 33.16 0.58 -1.88
C LYS A 575 34.23 1.25 -1.03
N ASN A 576 34.07 1.25 0.29
CA ASN A 576 35.12 1.72 1.18
C ASN A 576 36.19 0.62 1.33
N GLU A 577 37.26 0.72 0.54
CA GLU A 577 38.34 -0.27 0.50
C GLU A 577 39.01 -0.48 1.86
N GLU A 578 39.14 0.60 2.65
CA GLU A 578 39.79 0.53 3.95
C GLU A 578 38.94 -0.20 4.98
N MET A 579 37.63 0.07 5.01
CA MET A 579 36.69 -0.71 5.84
C MET A 579 36.67 -2.19 5.43
N TYR A 580 36.74 -2.47 4.12
CA TYR A 580 36.79 -3.84 3.62
C TYR A 580 38.05 -4.58 4.07
N ARG A 581 39.20 -3.91 4.00
CA ARG A 581 40.48 -4.43 4.47
C ARG A 581 40.44 -4.77 5.97
N ILE A 582 39.96 -3.83 6.80
CA ILE A 582 39.78 -4.05 8.24
C ILE A 582 38.85 -5.23 8.52
N ALA A 583 37.74 -5.36 7.78
CA ALA A 583 36.82 -6.48 7.94
C ALA A 583 37.51 -7.83 7.70
N LEU A 584 38.27 -7.95 6.60
CA LEU A 584 38.99 -9.18 6.27
C LEU A 584 40.06 -9.54 7.31
N GLU A 585 40.85 -8.56 7.74
CA GLU A 585 41.88 -8.75 8.77
C GLU A 585 41.25 -9.24 10.09
N GLN A 586 40.15 -8.59 10.53
CA GLN A 586 39.46 -8.97 11.76
C GLN A 586 38.79 -10.35 11.68
N ASP A 587 38.17 -10.70 10.54
CA ASP A 587 37.57 -12.02 10.35
C ASP A 587 38.63 -13.13 10.39
N GLN A 588 39.80 -12.91 9.79
CA GLN A 588 40.92 -13.86 9.84
C GLN A 588 41.43 -14.05 11.27
N GLU A 589 41.60 -12.97 12.03
CA GLU A 589 42.02 -13.05 13.44
C GLU A 589 41.00 -13.80 14.30
N ILE A 590 39.72 -13.46 14.19
CA ILE A 590 38.63 -14.11 14.94
C ILE A 590 38.61 -15.62 14.62
N MET A 591 38.71 -15.98 13.34
CA MET A 591 38.75 -17.39 12.93
C MET A 591 39.95 -18.12 13.51
N ALA A 592 41.14 -17.53 13.47
CA ALA A 592 42.35 -18.14 14.02
C ALA A 592 42.25 -18.34 15.55
N GLU A 593 41.67 -17.38 16.28
CA GLU A 593 41.45 -17.50 17.73
C GLU A 593 40.41 -18.56 18.07
N ILE A 594 39.30 -18.64 17.33
CA ILE A 594 38.29 -19.68 17.52
C ILE A 594 38.90 -21.06 17.31
N GLN A 595 39.69 -21.26 16.24
CA GLN A 595 40.36 -22.54 15.99
C GLN A 595 41.31 -22.94 17.13
N LYS A 596 42.04 -21.98 17.71
CA LYS A 596 42.88 -22.24 18.90
C LYS A 596 42.05 -22.69 20.10
N ILE A 597 40.88 -22.09 20.34
CA ILE A 597 39.99 -22.50 21.45
C ILE A 597 39.44 -23.92 21.20
N LEU A 598 39.05 -24.22 19.96
CA LEU A 598 38.53 -25.55 19.60
C LEU A 598 39.59 -26.66 19.77
N ALA A 599 40.84 -26.36 19.43
CA ALA A 599 41.97 -27.30 19.46
C ALA A 599 42.53 -27.58 20.87
N ARG A 600 42.12 -26.84 21.90
CA ARG A 600 42.52 -27.15 23.29
C ARG A 600 41.80 -28.41 23.76
N GLU A 601 42.54 -29.35 24.34
CA GLU A 601 41.98 -30.59 24.89
C GLU A 601 41.10 -30.35 26.11
#